data_AF-A0A8E2R4H4-F1
#
_entry.id   AF-A0A8E2R4H4-F1
#
_cell.length_a   1.000
_cell.length_b   1.000
_cell.length_c   1.000
_cell.angle_alpha   90.00
_cell.angle_beta   90.00
_cell.angle_gamma   90.00
#
_symmetry.space_group_name_H-M   'P 1'
#
loop_
_entity.id
_entity.type
_entity.pdbx_description
1 polymer ?
#
loop_
_entity_poly.entity_id
_entity_poly.type
_entity_poly.pdbx_seq_one_letter_code
_entity_poly.pdbx_strand_id
1 'polypeptide(L)'
;MTYLPRVVEHSALTPAELTALRALFDREYRSVHGEWDPEQPYGYAPASTHAIVFDAAGSAVAHVGFQRREITVGRAQVVVAGTGGVLVDDGLRGQGLGELAMSLA
;
A
#
# COMPACT_ATOMS: atom_id res chain seq x y z
N MET A 1 10.98 -12.89 -12.83
CA MET A 1 9.52 -12.77 -12.62
C MET A 1 9.07 -11.44 -13.17
N THR A 2 7.91 -11.39 -13.81
CA THR A 2 7.31 -10.13 -14.28
C THR A 2 6.42 -9.59 -13.18
N TYR A 3 6.58 -8.30 -12.89
CA TYR A 3 5.77 -7.60 -11.90
C TYR A 3 4.95 -6.52 -12.60
N LEU A 4 3.69 -6.40 -12.20
CA LEU A 4 2.70 -5.54 -12.82
C LEU A 4 2.30 -4.43 -11.83
N PRO A 5 2.84 -3.22 -12.00
CA PRO A 5 2.48 -2.10 -11.15
C PRO A 5 1.09 -1.55 -11.49
N ARG A 6 0.39 -1.03 -10.48
CA ARG A 6 -0.90 -0.39 -10.62
C ARG A 6 -1.06 0.72 -9.59
N VAL A 7 -1.47 1.89 -10.06
CA VAL A 7 -1.86 3.01 -9.20
C VAL A 7 -3.37 3.21 -9.33
N VAL A 8 -4.07 3.25 -8.20
CA VAL A 8 -5.53 3.29 -8.18
C VAL A 8 -6.03 4.07 -6.96
N GLU A 9 -7.08 4.88 -7.16
CA GLU A 9 -7.79 5.51 -6.05
C GLU A 9 -8.51 4.45 -5.20
N HIS A 10 -8.58 4.67 -3.90
CA HIS A 10 -9.18 3.74 -2.94
C HIS A 10 -10.61 3.36 -3.34
N SER A 11 -11.43 4.33 -3.73
CA SER A 11 -12.81 4.12 -4.17
C SER A 11 -12.95 3.33 -5.47
N ALA A 12 -11.86 3.15 -6.22
CA ALA A 12 -11.81 2.43 -7.48
C ALA A 12 -11.17 1.03 -7.34
N LEU A 13 -10.80 0.62 -6.13
CA LEU A 13 -10.33 -0.74 -5.86
C LEU A 13 -11.44 -1.75 -6.17
N THR A 14 -11.08 -2.76 -6.96
CA THR A 14 -11.94 -3.89 -7.25
C THR A 14 -11.96 -4.88 -6.08
N PRO A 15 -12.99 -5.74 -5.97
CA PRO A 15 -13.02 -6.79 -4.96
C PRO A 15 -11.81 -7.74 -5.02
N ALA A 16 -11.27 -8.00 -6.22
CA ALA A 16 -10.10 -8.84 -6.40
C ALA A 16 -8.84 -8.19 -5.82
N GLU A 17 -8.66 -6.88 -6.04
CA GLU A 17 -7.53 -6.12 -5.51
C GLU A 17 -7.60 -6.00 -3.99
N LEU A 18 -8.79 -5.75 -3.43
CA LEU A 18 -9.01 -5.76 -1.98
C LEU A 18 -8.66 -7.12 -1.37
N THR A 19 -9.03 -8.21 -2.05
CA THR A 19 -8.68 -9.58 -1.62
C THR A 19 -7.17 -9.81 -1.66
N ALA A 20 -6.50 -9.36 -2.72
CA ALA A 20 -5.05 -9.47 -2.87
C ALA A 20 -4.29 -8.65 -1.80
N LEU A 21 -4.71 -7.41 -1.54
CA LEU A 21 -4.14 -6.57 -0.49
C LEU A 21 -4.35 -7.18 0.90
N ARG A 22 -5.56 -7.70 1.19
CA ARG A 22 -5.85 -8.42 2.43
C ARG A 22 -4.88 -9.58 2.62
N ALA A 23 -4.68 -10.39 1.59
CA ALA A 23 -3.76 -11.53 1.65
C ALA A 23 -2.31 -11.11 1.93
N LEU A 24 -1.85 -10.01 1.33
CA LEU A 24 -0.51 -9.46 1.58
C LEU A 24 -0.36 -8.99 3.04
N PHE A 25 -1.28 -8.16 3.53
CA PHE A 25 -1.19 -7.60 4.88
C PHE A 25 -1.43 -8.64 5.98
N ASP A 26 -2.40 -9.54 5.80
CA ASP A 26 -2.69 -10.59 6.79
C ASP A 26 -1.51 -11.55 6.97
N ARG A 27 -0.78 -11.84 5.89
CA ARG A 27 0.42 -12.69 5.97
C ARG A 27 1.46 -12.13 6.95
N GLU A 28 1.62 -10.82 6.98
CA GLU A 28 2.60 -10.15 7.83
C GLU A 28 2.06 -9.89 9.25
N TYR A 29 0.82 -9.41 9.35
CA TYR A 29 0.37 -8.72 10.57
C TYR A 29 -0.81 -9.39 11.27
N ARG A 30 -1.44 -10.41 10.67
CA ARG A 30 -2.69 -10.96 11.20
C ARG A 30 -2.58 -11.49 12.62
N SER A 31 -1.46 -12.14 12.95
CA SER A 31 -1.23 -12.71 14.27
C SER A 31 -1.15 -11.66 15.39
N VAL A 32 -0.81 -10.41 15.03
CA VAL A 32 -0.63 -9.30 15.98
C VAL A 32 -1.84 -8.37 16.00
N HIS A 33 -2.47 -8.14 14.84
CA HIS A 33 -3.45 -7.08 14.66
C HIS A 33 -4.87 -7.54 14.27
N GLY A 34 -5.10 -8.84 14.04
CA GLY A 34 -6.40 -9.35 13.60
C GLY A 34 -6.53 -9.40 12.08
N GLU A 35 -7.73 -9.30 11.53
CA GLU A 35 -7.91 -9.27 10.07
C GLU A 35 -7.70 -7.86 9.52
N TRP A 36 -7.14 -7.75 8.32
CA TRP A 36 -6.91 -6.45 7.69
C TRP A 36 -8.23 -5.81 7.29
N ASP A 37 -8.42 -4.52 7.58
CA ASP A 37 -9.58 -3.75 7.13
C ASP A 37 -9.09 -2.65 6.17
N PRO A 38 -9.59 -2.59 4.92
CA PRO A 38 -9.21 -1.52 3.99
C PRO A 38 -9.62 -0.12 4.48
N GLU A 39 -10.69 0.00 5.27
CA GLU A 39 -11.16 1.28 5.84
C GLU A 39 -10.43 1.62 7.14
N GLN A 40 -9.94 0.60 7.85
CA GLN A 40 -9.21 0.73 9.10
C GLN A 40 -7.92 -0.11 9.06
N PRO A 41 -6.95 0.25 8.19
CA PRO A 41 -5.75 -0.55 8.02
C PRO A 41 -4.89 -0.49 9.29
N TYR A 42 -3.98 -1.46 9.43
CA TYR A 42 -3.07 -1.50 10.58
C TYR A 42 -2.27 -0.18 10.70
N GLY A 43 -2.37 0.47 11.85
CA GLY A 43 -1.71 1.75 12.12
C GLY A 43 -2.53 2.98 11.72
N TYR A 44 -1.84 4.08 11.37
CA TYR A 44 -2.39 5.45 11.35
C TYR A 44 -2.64 6.06 9.96
N ALA A 45 -2.81 5.26 8.91
CA ALA A 45 -2.97 5.82 7.58
C ALA A 45 -3.91 5.00 6.70
N PRO A 46 -5.22 5.31 6.69
CA PRO A 46 -6.01 5.14 5.47
C PRO A 46 -5.25 5.77 4.30
N ALA A 47 -5.44 5.21 3.11
CA ALA A 47 -4.85 5.71 1.88
C ALA A 47 -5.98 6.10 0.92
N SER A 48 -5.85 7.26 0.28
CA SER A 48 -6.73 7.67 -0.82
C SER A 48 -6.26 7.09 -2.14
N THR A 49 -4.94 6.86 -2.29
CA THR A 49 -4.33 6.32 -3.50
C THR A 49 -3.41 5.16 -3.14
N HIS A 50 -3.50 4.06 -3.89
CA HIS A 50 -2.73 2.84 -3.69
C HIS A 50 -1.78 2.62 -4.87
N ALA A 51 -0.49 2.48 -4.60
CA ALA A 51 0.47 1.91 -5.51
C ALA A 51 0.66 0.44 -5.13
N ILE A 52 0.23 -0.46 -6.01
CA ILE A 52 0.24 -1.91 -5.80
C ILE A 52 1.13 -2.55 -6.86
N VAL A 53 1.98 -3.48 -6.46
CA VAL A 53 2.73 -4.33 -7.37
C VAL A 53 2.13 -5.73 -7.31
N PHE A 54 1.73 -6.26 -8.46
CA PHE A 54 1.21 -7.61 -8.59
C PHE A 54 2.24 -8.54 -9.24
N ASP A 55 2.18 -9.83 -8.88
CA ASP A 55 2.80 -10.87 -9.69
C ASP A 55 1.91 -11.25 -10.90
N ALA A 56 2.42 -12.15 -11.75
CA ALA A 56 1.67 -12.62 -12.92
C ALA A 56 0.41 -13.43 -12.59
N ALA A 57 0.27 -13.91 -11.35
CA ALA A 57 -0.91 -14.63 -10.88
C ALA A 57 -1.97 -13.68 -10.29
N GLY A 58 -1.68 -12.38 -10.17
CA GLY A 58 -2.57 -11.38 -9.60
C GLY A 58 -2.47 -11.26 -8.07
N SER A 59 -1.45 -11.85 -7.44
CA SER A 59 -1.19 -11.65 -6.01
C SER A 59 -0.51 -10.30 -5.80
N ALA A 60 -0.95 -9.54 -4.80
CA ALA A 60 -0.24 -8.33 -4.39
C ALA A 60 1.05 -8.73 -3.67
N VAL A 61 2.20 -8.24 -4.14
CA VAL A 61 3.53 -8.55 -3.60
C VAL A 61 4.24 -7.35 -2.99
N ALA A 62 3.78 -6.14 -3.32
CA ALA A 62 4.18 -4.92 -2.63
C ALA A 62 3.05 -3.88 -2.67
N HIS A 63 3.03 -3.00 -1.68
CA HIS A 63 2.05 -1.93 -1.56
C HIS A 63 2.67 -0.69 -0.93
N VAL A 64 2.25 0.49 -1.41
CA VAL A 64 2.42 1.78 -0.76
C VAL A 64 1.11 2.57 -0.88
N GLY A 65 0.61 3.09 0.23
CA GLY A 65 -0.56 3.97 0.28
C GLY A 65 -0.17 5.43 0.46
N PHE A 66 -0.91 6.32 -0.18
CA PHE A 66 -0.75 7.77 -0.07
C PHE A 66 -2.07 8.41 0.37
N GLN A 67 -1.96 9.39 1.26
CA GLN A 67 -3.08 10.20 1.73
C GLN A 67 -2.69 11.67 1.61
N ARG A 68 -3.52 12.48 0.95
CA ARG A 68 -3.34 13.93 0.97
C ARG A 68 -3.49 14.46 2.40
N ARG A 69 -2.47 15.16 2.90
CA ARG A 69 -2.47 15.79 4.23
C ARG A 69 -1.98 17.23 4.12
N GLU A 70 -2.37 18.06 5.07
CA GLU A 70 -1.79 19.38 5.26
C GLU A 70 -0.94 19.35 6.53
N ILE A 71 0.28 19.89 6.44
CA ILE A 71 1.19 20.02 7.57
C ILE A 71 1.71 21.45 7.64
N THR A 72 2.10 21.88 8.83
CA THR A 72 2.75 23.19 9.02
C THR A 72 4.26 23.03 9.01
N VAL A 73 4.95 23.76 8.12
CA VAL A 73 6.42 23.85 8.06
C VAL A 73 6.82 25.28 8.40
N GLY A 74 7.31 25.50 9.62
CA GLY A 74 7.56 26.84 10.15
C GLY A 74 6.27 27.62 10.31
N ARG A 75 6.02 28.59 9.41
CA ARG A 75 4.77 29.37 9.36
C ARG A 75 3.90 29.07 8.13
N ALA A 76 4.36 28.20 7.24
CA ALA A 76 3.65 27.87 6.00
C ALA A 76 2.82 26.60 6.18
N GLN A 77 1.60 26.58 5.63
CA GLN A 77 0.87 25.33 5.40
C GLN A 77 1.35 24.71 4.08
N VAL A 78 1.64 23.41 4.12
CA VAL A 78 2.14 22.64 2.99
C VAL A 78 1.29 21.41 2.83
N VAL A 79 0.81 21.20 1.60
CA VAL A 79 0.17 19.94 1.23
C VAL A 79 1.25 18.90 0.98
N VAL A 80 1.12 17.76 1.64
CA VAL A 80 2.01 16.61 1.50
C VAL A 80 1.22 15.35 1.18
N ALA A 81 1.88 14.39 0.55
CA ALA A 81 1.39 13.02 0.49
C ALA A 81 1.92 12.28 1.73
N GLY A 82 1.04 12.04 2.70
CA GLY A 82 1.35 11.15 3.81
C GLY A 82 1.46 9.72 3.29
N THR A 83 2.62 9.10 3.44
CA THR A 83 2.89 7.73 3.00
C THR A 83 2.65 6.75 4.15
N GLY A 84 1.94 5.65 3.86
CA GLY A 84 1.62 4.62 4.83
C GLY A 84 1.33 3.27 4.17
N GLY A 85 1.09 2.23 4.98
CA GLY A 85 0.82 0.88 4.46
C GLY A 85 1.97 0.31 3.62
N VAL A 86 3.21 0.73 3.85
CA VAL A 86 4.36 0.27 3.06
C VAL A 86 4.67 -1.18 3.43
N LEU A 87 4.55 -2.10 2.48
CA LEU A 87 4.83 -3.51 2.70
C LEU A 87 5.33 -4.19 1.42
N VAL A 88 6.28 -5.10 1.58
CA VAL A 88 6.73 -6.05 0.56
C VAL A 88 6.60 -7.45 1.16
N ASP A 89 6.06 -8.40 0.38
CA ASP A 89 5.98 -9.82 0.76
C ASP A 89 7.34 -10.32 1.25
N ASP A 90 7.36 -11.02 2.39
CA ASP A 90 8.58 -11.42 3.09
C ASP A 90 9.54 -12.23 2.20
N GLY A 91 9.01 -13.14 1.37
CA GLY A 91 9.81 -13.97 0.47
C GLY A 91 10.41 -13.21 -0.72
N LEU A 92 9.97 -11.97 -0.95
CA LEU A 92 10.38 -11.13 -2.09
C LEU A 92 11.15 -9.87 -1.67
N ARG A 93 11.43 -9.71 -0.37
CA ARG A 93 12.28 -8.62 0.15
C ARG A 93 13.69 -8.69 -0.46
N GLY A 94 14.32 -7.52 -0.61
CA GLY A 94 15.65 -7.40 -1.22
C GLY A 94 15.67 -7.47 -2.75
N GLN A 95 14.52 -7.60 -3.42
CA GLN A 95 14.42 -7.65 -4.89
C GLN A 95 14.03 -6.31 -5.54
N GLY A 96 14.03 -5.21 -4.79
CA GLY A 96 13.69 -3.88 -5.31
C GLY A 96 12.19 -3.58 -5.46
N LEU A 97 11.29 -4.47 -5.01
CA LEU A 97 9.83 -4.25 -5.15
C LEU A 97 9.29 -3.06 -4.36
N GLY A 98 9.92 -2.72 -3.23
CA GLY A 98 9.57 -1.51 -2.48
C GLY A 98 9.92 -0.23 -3.25
N GLU A 99 11.08 -0.22 -3.91
CA GLU A 99 11.49 0.89 -4.80
C GLU A 99 10.53 1.01 -5.98
N LEU A 100 10.21 -0.12 -6.63
CA LEU A 100 9.22 -0.15 -7.70
C LEU A 100 7.89 0.46 -7.24
N ALA A 101 7.34 0.02 -6.10
CA ALA A 101 6.09 0.55 -5.57
C ALA A 101 6.16 2.05 -5.27
N MET A 102 7.26 2.52 -4.67
CA MET A 102 7.48 3.94 -4.34
C MET A 102 7.63 4.82 -5.59
N SER A 103 8.25 4.31 -6.66
CA SER A 103 8.51 5.07 -7.89
C SER A 103 7.26 5.34 -8.74
N LEU A 104 6.13 4.71 -8.40
CA LEU A 104 4.87 4.85 -9.14
C LEU A 104 4.05 6.08 -8.73
N ALA A 105 4.44 6.76 -7.64
CA ALA A 105 3.70 7.83 -7.01
C ALA A 105 4.29 9.22 -7.25
#